data_AF-A0A6B1H1R9-F1
#
_entry.id   AF-A0A6B1H1R9-F1
#
_cell.length_a   1.000
_cell.length_b   1.000
_cell.length_c   1.000
_cell.angle_alpha   90.00
_cell.angle_beta   90.00
_cell.angle_gamma   90.00
#
_symmetry.space_group_name_H-M   'P 1'
#
loop_
_entity.id
_entity.type
_entity.pdbx_description
1 polymer ?
#
loop_
_entity_poly.entity_id
_entity_poly.type
_entity_poly.pdbx_seq_one_letter_code
_entity_poly.pdbx_strand_id
1 'polypeptide(L)' 'MCLSVLVVGDDELESGTVTLRDLRSGGGQTALPRDDVAEDVAARLARG' A
#
# COMPACT_ATOMS: atom_id res chain seq x y z
N MET A 1 3.13 -12.11 10.23
CA MET A 1 2.84 -12.30 8.79
C MET A 1 1.85 -11.22 8.36
N CYS A 2 2.23 -10.26 7.51
CA CYS A 2 1.34 -9.22 6.97
C CYS A 2 0.60 -9.71 5.71
N LEU A 3 -0.63 -9.23 5.48
CA LEU A 3 -1.37 -9.46 4.23
C LEU A 3 -1.88 -8.12 3.73
N SER A 4 -1.30 -7.64 2.64
CA SER A 4 -1.63 -6.34 2.04
C SER A 4 -1.84 -6.50 0.54
N VAL A 5 -2.70 -5.67 -0.03
CA VAL A 5 -2.97 -5.59 -1.47
C VAL A 5 -2.61 -4.20 -1.97
N LEU A 6 -1.98 -4.15 -3.13
CA LEU A 6 -1.72 -2.92 -3.87
C LEU A 6 -2.84 -2.70 -4.87
N VAL A 7 -3.46 -1.52 -4.84
CA VAL A 7 -4.48 -1.10 -5.80
C VAL A 7 -3.87 -0.04 -6.71
N VAL A 8 -4.00 -0.26 -8.02
CA VAL A 8 -3.56 0.64 -9.07
C VAL A 8 -4.68 0.75 -10.11
N GLY A 9 -5.35 1.89 -10.14
CA GLY A 9 -6.32 2.27 -11.18
C GLY A 9 -5.81 3.46 -12.01
N ASP A 10 -6.68 3.99 -12.86
CA ASP A 10 -6.37 5.15 -13.70
C ASP A 10 -6.03 6.40 -12.86
N ASP A 11 -6.81 6.69 -11.81
CA ASP A 11 -6.55 7.82 -10.89
C ASP A 11 -5.20 7.71 -10.17
N GLU A 12 -4.83 6.51 -9.71
CA GLU A 12 -3.52 6.24 -9.10
C GLU A 12 -2.37 6.49 -10.09
N LEU A 13 -2.53 6.08 -11.35
CA LEU A 13 -1.53 6.28 -12.39
C LEU A 13 -1.37 7.76 -12.75
N GLU A 14 -2.47 8.50 -12.88
CA GLU A 14 -2.45 9.95 -13.18
C GLU A 14 -1.87 10.76 -12.02
N SER A 15 -2.16 10.38 -10.78
CA SER A 15 -1.68 11.08 -9.58
C SER A 15 -0.25 10.69 -9.17
N GLY A 16 0.30 9.61 -9.72
CA GLY A 16 1.60 9.06 -9.29
C GLY A 16 1.57 8.45 -7.88
N THR A 17 0.38 8.13 -7.38
CA THR A 17 0.18 7.49 -6.07
C THR A 17 -0.34 6.07 -6.24
N VAL A 18 -0.26 5.25 -5.20
CA VAL A 18 -0.89 3.94 -5.18
C VAL A 18 -1.55 3.71 -3.83
N THR A 19 -2.60 2.91 -3.81
CA THR A 19 -3.33 2.63 -2.57
C THR A 19 -2.94 1.26 -2.03
N LEU A 20 -2.41 1.23 -0.80
CA LEU A 20 -2.12 0.02 -0.04
C LEU A 20 -3.25 -0.28 0.93
N ARG A 21 -3.85 -1.46 0.80
CA ARG A 21 -4.94 -1.92 1.67
C ARG A 21 -4.50 -3.08 2.54
N ASP A 22 -4.69 -2.94 3.85
CA ASP A 22 -4.50 -4.02 4.82
C ASP A 22 -5.76 -4.89 4.92
N LEU A 23 -5.60 -6.19 4.72
CA LEU A 23 -6.72 -7.13 4.72
C LEU A 23 -6.99 -7.78 6.07
N ARG A 24 -6.07 -7.67 7.05
CA ARG A 24 -6.24 -8.27 8.39
C ARG A 24 -6.90 -7.32 9.38
N SER A 25 -6.56 -6.03 9.27
CA SER A 25 -6.87 -5.03 10.29
C SER A 25 -8.19 -4.30 10.06
N GLY A 26 -9.14 -4.93 9.35
CA GLY A 26 -10.44 -4.32 9.08
C GLY A 26 -10.49 -3.39 7.87
N GLY A 27 -9.52 -3.46 6.95
CA GLY A 27 -9.61 -2.79 5.65
C GLY A 27 -9.02 -1.38 5.59
N GLY A 28 -8.12 -1.03 6.52
CA GLY A 28 -7.39 0.23 6.48
C GLY A 28 -6.66 0.39 5.14
N GLN A 29 -6.82 1.55 4.52
CA GLN A 29 -6.24 1.88 3.22
C GLN A 29 -5.43 3.17 3.33
N THR A 30 -4.27 3.18 2.69
CA THR A 30 -3.34 4.31 2.69
C THR A 30 -2.87 4.56 1.28
N ALA A 31 -3.07 5.77 0.77
CA ALA A 31 -2.48 6.21 -0.48
C ALA A 31 -1.05 6.69 -0.21
N LEU A 32 -0.10 6.24 -1.02
CA LEU A 32 1.32 6.56 -0.91
C LEU A 32 1.85 6.98 -2.30
N PRO A 33 2.88 7.84 -2.37
CA PRO A 33 3.64 8.02 -3.60
C PRO A 33 4.19 6.69 -4.10
N ARG A 34 4.18 6.47 -5.41
CA ARG A 34 4.63 5.22 -6.03
C ARG A 34 6.07 4.82 -5.62
N ASP A 35 6.95 5.81 -5.46
CA ASP A 35 8.35 5.59 -5.13
C ASP A 35 8.56 5.09 -3.69
N ASP A 36 7.63 5.41 -2.78
CA ASP A 36 7.73 5.10 -1.35
C ASP A 36 7.16 3.71 -1.00
N VAL A 37 6.48 3.06 -1.95
CA VAL A 37 5.75 1.80 -1.75
C VAL A 37 6.65 0.67 -1.27
N ALA A 38 7.83 0.55 -1.87
CA ALA A 38 8.74 -0.55 -1.55
C ALA A 38 9.25 -0.45 -0.11
N GLU A 39 9.57 0.77 0.34
CA GLU A 39 10.03 1.02 1.71
C GLU A 39 8.90 0.77 2.73
N ASP A 40 7.69 1.29 2.47
CA ASP A 40 6.54 1.11 3.36
C ASP A 40 6.15 -0.37 3.50
N VAL A 41 6.09 -1.12 2.40
CA VAL A 41 5.79 -2.56 2.42
C VAL A 41 6.87 -3.34 3.17
N ALA A 42 8.15 -3.03 2.96
CA ALA A 42 9.25 -3.67 3.69
C ALA A 42 9.16 -3.40 5.19
N ALA A 43 8.86 -2.17 5.60
CA ALA A 43 8.68 -1.80 7.00
C ALA A 43 7.51 -2.53 7.65
N ARG A 44 6.39 -2.71 6.93
CA ARG A 44 5.23 -3.49 7.41
C ARG A 44 5.58 -4.96 7.60
N LEU A 45 6.27 -5.57 6.64
CA LEU A 45 6.70 -6.98 6.73
C LEU A 45 7.68 -7.21 7.88
N ALA A 46 8.57 -6.26 8.16
CA ALA A 46 9.50 -6.37 9.29
C ALA A 46 8.81 -6.26 10.66
N ARG A 47 7.64 -5.61 10.73
CA ARG A 47 6.88 -5.40 11.97
C ARG A 47 5.92 -6.54 12.33
N GLY A 48 5.58 -7.43 11.40
CA GLY A 48 4.49 -8.40 11.57
C GLY A 48 4.86 -9.85 11.34
#